data_AF-A0A8J6M315-F1
#
_entry.id   AF-A0A8J6M315-F1
#
_cell.length_a   1.000
_cell.length_b   1.000
_cell.length_c   1.000
_cell.angle_alpha   90.00
_cell.angle_beta   90.00
_cell.angle_gamma   90.00
#
_symmetry.space_group_name_H-M   'P 1'
#
loop_
_entity.id
_entity.type
_entity.pdbx_description
1 polymer ?
#
loop_
_entity_poly.entity_id
_entity_poly.type
_entity_poly.pdbx_seq_one_letter_code
_entity_poly.pdbx_strand_id
1 'polypeptide(L)'
;MEQSALARFKGLVESIVYYAVINHVATNVTERRFSLWCREIRAIQTNDQLTTFIDRGVMPVIQEWKQDNELNFMRLGLNSMQQYRVKFILGKITAYVEAMCMGQQEPQSIALYTGPGVEIEHIMPQTCEDKQVYGVSEEEFPVYLNRLGNLTLLENSINRSIQNSTYKEKCEAYRKSRFYLTKSLPALVDQGKDTAINRTNGMLTAWTEWNKQSIEERQRMLYQLSEKIWSI
;
A
#
# COMPACT_ATOMS: atom_id res chain seq x y z
N MET A 1 -6.77 0.71 29.46
CA MET A 1 -6.36 -0.39 28.57
C MET A 1 -4.90 -0.71 28.83
N GLU A 2 -4.57 -1.97 29.03
CA GLU A 2 -3.19 -2.47 29.14
C GLU A 2 -2.40 -2.15 27.88
N GLN A 3 -1.08 -2.03 28.00
CA GLN A 3 -0.23 -1.56 26.90
C GLN A 3 -0.30 -2.46 25.66
N SER A 4 -0.35 -3.78 25.85
CA SER A 4 -0.47 -4.77 24.78
C SER A 4 -1.83 -4.69 24.09
N ALA A 5 -2.92 -4.56 24.85
CA ALA A 5 -4.26 -4.35 24.30
C ALA A 5 -4.36 -3.02 23.55
N LEU A 6 -3.73 -1.95 24.06
CA LEU A 6 -3.68 -0.64 23.39
C LEU A 6 -2.93 -0.71 22.05
N ALA A 7 -1.81 -1.44 21.99
CA ALA A 7 -1.08 -1.65 20.75
C ALA A 7 -1.95 -2.36 19.70
N ARG A 8 -2.62 -3.45 20.08
CA ARG A 8 -3.57 -4.16 19.20
C ARG A 8 -4.74 -3.29 18.77
N PHE A 9 -5.31 -2.50 19.68
CA PHE A 9 -6.42 -1.60 19.36
C PHE A 9 -6.04 -0.52 18.34
N LYS A 10 -4.80 0.00 18.40
CA LYS A 10 -4.29 0.94 17.37
C LYS A 10 -4.28 0.30 15.98
N GLY A 11 -3.76 -0.92 15.86
CA GLY A 11 -3.77 -1.67 14.59
C GLY A 11 -5.19 -1.99 14.10
N LEU A 12 -6.11 -2.31 15.01
CA LEU A 12 -7.52 -2.52 14.69
C LEU A 12 -8.16 -1.28 14.07
N VAL A 13 -7.97 -0.10 14.67
CA VAL A 13 -8.52 1.16 14.16
C VAL A 13 -8.01 1.44 12.76
N GLU A 14 -6.71 1.26 12.51
CA GLU A 14 -6.13 1.43 11.17
C GLU A 14 -6.76 0.46 10.15
N SER A 15 -6.97 -0.79 10.53
CA SER A 15 -7.56 -1.83 9.66
C SER A 15 -9.01 -1.54 9.31
N ILE A 16 -9.81 -1.06 10.27
CA ILE A 16 -11.20 -0.63 10.02
C ILE A 16 -11.23 0.54 9.02
N VAL A 17 -10.35 1.53 9.21
CA VAL A 17 -10.25 2.69 8.30
C VAL A 17 -9.83 2.23 6.90
N TYR A 18 -8.85 1.33 6.81
CA TYR A 18 -8.40 0.77 5.54
C TYR A 18 -9.55 0.08 4.79
N TYR A 19 -10.23 -0.88 5.42
CA TYR A 19 -11.33 -1.61 4.77
C TYR A 19 -12.50 -0.71 4.41
N ALA A 20 -12.83 0.28 5.24
CA ALA A 20 -13.86 1.26 4.91
C ALA A 20 -13.49 2.10 3.67
N VAL A 21 -12.23 2.55 3.57
CA VAL A 21 -11.76 3.38 2.47
C VAL A 21 -11.64 2.60 1.16
N ILE A 22 -11.05 1.41 1.19
CA ILE A 22 -10.89 0.57 -0.01
C ILE A 22 -12.23 0.12 -0.56
N ASN A 23 -13.17 -0.24 0.31
CA ASN A 23 -14.48 -0.75 -0.11
C ASN A 23 -15.54 0.34 -0.29
N HIS A 24 -15.12 1.61 -0.37
CA HIS A 24 -16.00 2.75 -0.60
C HIS A 24 -17.22 2.79 0.34
N VAL A 25 -17.02 2.37 1.59
CA VAL A 25 -18.10 2.32 2.59
C VAL A 25 -18.55 3.75 2.86
N ALA A 26 -19.86 3.98 2.74
CA ALA A 26 -20.42 5.31 2.93
C ALA A 26 -20.17 5.83 4.36
N THR A 27 -19.84 7.12 4.48
CA THR A 27 -19.46 7.74 5.76
C THR A 27 -20.54 7.59 6.83
N ASN A 28 -21.82 7.72 6.47
CA ASN A 28 -22.93 7.52 7.39
C ASN A 28 -23.00 6.09 7.97
N VAL A 29 -22.56 5.08 7.20
CA VAL A 29 -22.48 3.68 7.67
C VAL A 29 -21.36 3.54 8.70
N THR A 30 -20.17 4.05 8.40
CA THR A 30 -19.03 3.98 9.35
C THR A 30 -19.30 4.76 10.63
N GLU A 31 -19.83 5.99 10.53
CA GLU A 31 -20.22 6.83 11.68
C GLU A 31 -21.23 6.12 12.59
N ARG A 32 -22.25 5.46 12.00
CA ARG A 32 -23.24 4.68 12.75
C ARG A 32 -22.59 3.50 13.49
N ARG A 33 -21.68 2.76 12.84
CA ARG A 33 -20.97 1.63 13.47
C ARG A 33 -20.10 2.11 14.63
N PHE A 34 -19.28 3.15 14.44
CA PHE A 34 -18.45 3.71 15.51
C PHE A 34 -19.29 4.20 16.70
N SER A 35 -20.42 4.86 16.43
CA SER A 35 -21.33 5.33 17.48
C SER A 35 -21.87 4.18 18.33
N LEU A 36 -22.20 3.04 17.71
CA LEU A 36 -22.65 1.83 18.41
C LEU A 36 -21.52 1.19 19.23
N TRP A 37 -20.29 1.17 18.70
CA TRP A 37 -19.14 0.56 19.36
C TRP A 37 -18.57 1.40 20.53
N CYS A 38 -18.85 2.71 20.59
CA CYS A 38 -18.29 3.63 21.59
C CYS A 38 -18.39 3.12 23.04
N ARG A 39 -19.53 2.56 23.44
CA ARG A 39 -19.73 2.06 24.82
C ARG A 39 -18.79 0.89 25.12
N GLU A 40 -18.68 -0.05 24.20
CA GLU A 40 -17.88 -1.26 24.35
C GLU A 40 -16.39 -0.94 24.29
N ILE A 41 -15.95 -0.12 23.32
CA ILE A 41 -14.56 0.35 23.18
C ILE A 41 -14.05 0.97 24.49
N ARG A 42 -14.86 1.81 25.14
CA ARG A 42 -14.50 2.47 26.41
C ARG A 42 -14.35 1.49 27.58
N ALA A 43 -15.00 0.33 27.52
CA ALA A 43 -14.93 -0.69 28.56
C ALA A 43 -13.71 -1.62 28.43
N ILE A 44 -13.03 -1.63 27.27
CA ILE A 44 -11.89 -2.53 27.01
C ILE A 44 -10.67 -2.12 27.86
N GLN A 45 -10.24 -3.06 28.69
CA GLN A 45 -9.02 -2.96 29.49
C GLN A 45 -7.98 -4.01 29.09
N THR A 46 -8.40 -5.24 28.79
CA THR A 46 -7.50 -6.38 28.54
C THR A 46 -7.54 -6.87 27.09
N ASN A 47 -6.60 -7.74 26.72
CA ASN A 47 -6.56 -8.39 25.42
C ASN A 47 -7.78 -9.27 25.15
N ASP A 48 -8.31 -9.95 26.16
CA ASP A 48 -9.46 -10.85 26.01
C ASP A 48 -10.74 -10.07 25.74
N GLN A 49 -10.91 -8.93 26.41
CA GLN A 49 -12.01 -8.01 26.15
C GLN A 49 -11.93 -7.43 24.74
N LEU A 50 -10.73 -7.08 24.30
CA LEU A 50 -10.50 -6.61 22.93
C LEU A 50 -10.83 -7.70 21.90
N THR A 51 -10.35 -8.94 22.10
CA THR A 51 -10.65 -10.07 21.23
C THR A 51 -12.16 -10.33 21.16
N THR A 52 -12.85 -10.31 22.31
CA THR A 52 -14.31 -10.47 22.36
C THR A 52 -15.04 -9.39 21.56
N PHE A 53 -14.61 -8.13 21.67
CA PHE A 53 -15.16 -7.02 20.90
C PHE A 53 -14.90 -7.18 19.39
N ILE A 54 -13.68 -7.60 19.01
CA ILE A 54 -13.32 -7.85 17.62
C ILE A 54 -14.24 -8.92 17.04
N ASP A 55 -14.33 -10.08 17.67
CA ASP A 55 -15.06 -11.24 17.15
C ASP A 55 -16.56 -10.97 17.02
N ARG A 56 -17.16 -10.28 18.00
CA ARG A 56 -18.61 -10.03 18.04
C ARG A 56 -19.02 -8.77 17.29
N GLY A 57 -18.22 -7.72 17.39
CA GLY A 57 -18.58 -6.37 16.94
C GLY A 57 -17.97 -6.03 15.58
N VAL A 58 -16.66 -6.19 15.45
CA VAL A 58 -15.92 -5.68 14.27
C VAL A 58 -15.91 -6.69 13.14
N MET A 59 -15.64 -7.96 13.42
CA MET A 59 -15.43 -8.95 12.36
C MET A 59 -16.63 -9.18 11.45
N PRO A 60 -17.87 -9.27 11.96
CA PRO A 60 -19.03 -9.40 11.08
C PRO A 60 -19.16 -8.22 10.10
N VAL A 61 -18.83 -7.01 10.55
CA VAL A 61 -18.89 -5.79 9.73
C VAL A 61 -17.77 -5.76 8.70
N ILE A 62 -16.55 -6.16 9.07
CA ILE A 62 -15.43 -6.21 8.12
C ILE A 62 -15.64 -7.31 7.09
N GLN A 63 -16.18 -8.47 7.47
CA GLN A 63 -16.53 -9.54 6.52
C GLN A 63 -17.62 -9.07 5.54
N GLU A 64 -18.61 -8.31 5.99
CA GLU A 64 -19.61 -7.66 5.12
C GLU A 64 -18.94 -6.72 4.11
N TRP A 65 -18.01 -5.86 4.55
CA TRP A 65 -17.30 -4.93 3.66
C TRP A 65 -16.30 -5.61 2.73
N LYS A 66 -15.76 -6.77 3.12
CA LYS A 66 -14.70 -7.48 2.38
C LYS A 66 -15.18 -8.17 1.10
N GLN A 67 -16.49 -8.29 0.85
CA GLN A 67 -17.03 -9.10 -0.26
C GLN A 67 -16.38 -8.80 -1.62
N ASP A 68 -16.12 -7.52 -1.90
CA ASP A 68 -15.49 -7.07 -3.16
C ASP A 68 -14.08 -6.49 -2.97
N ASN A 69 -13.42 -6.76 -1.84
CA ASN A 69 -12.17 -6.07 -1.46
C ASN A 69 -11.05 -6.25 -2.46
N GLU A 70 -10.84 -7.47 -2.96
CA GLU A 70 -9.82 -7.71 -3.98
C GLU A 70 -10.14 -6.95 -5.28
N LEU A 71 -11.39 -6.98 -5.74
CA LEU A 71 -11.81 -6.29 -6.96
C LEU A 71 -11.66 -4.77 -6.82
N ASN A 72 -12.04 -4.21 -5.68
CA ASN A 72 -11.86 -2.80 -5.35
C ASN A 72 -10.37 -2.43 -5.30
N PHE A 73 -9.56 -3.27 -4.65
CA PHE A 73 -8.12 -3.06 -4.62
C PHE A 73 -7.51 -3.13 -6.02
N MET A 74 -7.94 -4.04 -6.89
CA MET A 74 -7.39 -4.14 -8.26
C MET A 74 -7.64 -2.89 -9.11
N ARG A 75 -8.68 -2.10 -8.79
CA ARG A 75 -9.02 -0.82 -9.44
C ARG A 75 -8.45 0.41 -8.72
N LEU A 76 -7.79 0.21 -7.58
CA LEU A 76 -7.26 1.26 -6.74
C LEU A 76 -6.20 2.09 -7.48
N GLY A 77 -6.31 3.42 -7.36
CA GLY A 77 -5.40 4.35 -8.02
C GLY A 77 -5.76 5.81 -7.77
N LEU A 78 -5.08 6.73 -8.45
CA LEU A 78 -5.34 8.18 -8.36
C LEU A 78 -6.70 8.59 -8.95
N ASN A 79 -7.28 7.76 -9.81
CA ASN A 79 -8.62 8.00 -10.37
C ASN A 79 -9.76 7.49 -9.48
N SER A 80 -9.47 6.59 -8.52
CA SER A 80 -10.51 5.99 -7.67
C SER A 80 -10.63 6.65 -6.30
N MET A 81 -9.60 7.37 -5.84
CA MET A 81 -9.63 8.09 -4.56
C MET A 81 -8.65 9.25 -4.52
N GLN A 82 -8.79 10.10 -3.50
CA GLN A 82 -7.93 11.27 -3.34
C GLN A 82 -6.46 10.89 -3.18
N GLN A 83 -5.57 11.66 -3.80
CA GLN A 83 -4.12 11.41 -3.83
C GLN A 83 -3.50 11.16 -2.45
N TYR A 84 -3.93 11.88 -1.40
CA TYR A 84 -3.38 11.67 -0.06
C TYR A 84 -3.70 10.27 0.51
N ARG A 85 -4.84 9.68 0.13
CA ARG A 85 -5.23 8.31 0.53
C ARG A 85 -4.38 7.27 -0.22
N VAL A 86 -4.20 7.47 -1.52
CA VAL A 86 -3.28 6.65 -2.33
C VAL A 86 -1.86 6.71 -1.75
N LYS A 87 -1.37 7.91 -1.43
CA LYS A 87 -0.06 8.12 -0.82
C LYS A 87 0.06 7.43 0.53
N PHE A 88 -0.99 7.48 1.35
CA PHE A 88 -1.01 6.80 2.64
C PHE A 88 -0.93 5.28 2.50
N ILE A 89 -1.73 4.68 1.62
CA ILE A 89 -1.72 3.22 1.37
C ILE A 89 -0.34 2.79 0.87
N LEU A 90 0.18 3.48 -0.15
CA LEU A 90 1.50 3.20 -0.71
C LEU A 90 2.63 3.42 0.31
N GLY A 91 2.50 4.43 1.17
CA GLY A 91 3.42 4.69 2.28
C GLY A 91 3.41 3.59 3.32
N LYS A 92 2.25 3.06 3.70
CA LYS A 92 2.16 1.94 4.65
C LYS A 92 2.74 0.66 4.07
N ILE A 93 2.50 0.35 2.80
CA ILE A 93 3.13 -0.80 2.12
C ILE A 93 4.65 -0.60 2.03
N THR A 94 5.12 0.59 1.67
CA THR A 94 6.56 0.91 1.61
C THR A 94 7.22 0.75 2.98
N ALA A 95 6.59 1.29 4.04
CA ALA A 95 7.10 1.20 5.40
C ALA A 95 7.14 -0.24 5.92
N TYR A 96 6.11 -1.03 5.61
CA TYR A 96 6.08 -2.46 5.94
C TYR A 96 7.24 -3.21 5.28
N VAL A 97 7.45 -3.01 3.98
CA VAL A 97 8.57 -3.64 3.26
C VAL A 97 9.92 -3.25 3.86
N GLU A 98 10.13 -1.97 4.19
CA GLU A 98 11.37 -1.54 4.84
C GLU A 98 11.58 -2.18 6.22
N ALA A 99 10.53 -2.28 7.04
CA ALA A 99 10.59 -2.96 8.33
C ALA A 99 11.03 -4.43 8.16
N MET A 100 10.41 -5.14 7.20
CA MET A 100 10.74 -6.53 6.91
C MET A 100 12.20 -6.68 6.42
N CYS A 101 12.68 -5.77 5.57
CA CYS A 101 14.08 -5.74 5.15
C CYS A 101 15.05 -5.50 6.32
N MET A 102 14.64 -4.75 7.34
CA MET A 102 15.44 -4.50 8.55
C MET A 102 15.27 -5.58 9.63
N GLY A 103 14.42 -6.59 9.40
CA GLY A 103 14.10 -7.61 10.41
C GLY A 103 13.29 -7.07 11.59
N GLN A 104 12.60 -5.95 11.41
CA GLN A 104 11.77 -5.30 12.43
C GLN A 104 10.32 -5.76 12.30
N GLN A 105 9.60 -5.86 13.42
CA GLN A 105 8.18 -6.20 13.40
C GLN A 105 7.29 -4.98 13.10
N GLU A 106 7.71 -3.81 13.56
CA GLU A 106 6.94 -2.57 13.44
C GLU A 106 7.61 -1.62 12.45
N PRO A 107 6.84 -1.00 11.53
CA PRO A 107 7.38 -0.01 10.61
C PRO A 107 7.74 1.29 11.32
N GLN A 108 8.62 2.06 10.69
CA GLN A 108 8.91 3.42 11.11
C GLN A 108 7.67 4.31 10.95
N SER A 109 7.74 5.52 11.54
CA SER A 109 6.66 6.50 11.45
C SER A 109 6.24 6.76 10.00
N ILE A 110 4.93 6.69 9.74
CA ILE A 110 4.35 6.92 8.41
C ILE A 110 4.72 8.29 7.83
N ALA A 111 5.03 9.28 8.68
CA ALA A 111 5.46 10.61 8.28
C ALA A 111 6.73 10.62 7.41
N LEU A 112 7.60 9.60 7.55
CA LEU A 112 8.81 9.45 6.71
C LEU A 112 8.47 9.12 5.25
N TYR A 113 7.28 8.59 5.00
CA TYR A 113 6.80 8.13 3.69
C TYR A 113 5.75 9.06 3.08
N THR A 114 4.98 9.76 3.93
CA THR A 114 3.91 10.67 3.47
C THR A 114 4.29 12.15 3.56
N GLY A 115 5.44 12.46 4.14
CA GLY A 115 5.94 13.83 4.32
C GLY A 115 6.18 14.61 3.01
N PRO A 116 6.51 15.91 3.12
CA PRO A 116 6.61 16.83 1.97
C PRO A 116 7.79 16.52 1.04
N GLY A 117 8.85 15.87 1.53
CA GLY A 117 10.01 15.47 0.72
C GLY A 117 9.84 14.14 -0.04
N VAL A 118 8.63 13.60 -0.05
CA VAL A 118 8.28 12.35 -0.74
C VAL A 118 7.11 12.62 -1.67
N GLU A 119 7.18 12.13 -2.90
CA GLU A 119 6.15 12.27 -3.92
C GLU A 119 5.67 10.91 -4.42
N ILE A 120 4.48 10.91 -5.02
CA ILE A 120 4.01 9.76 -5.81
C ILE A 120 4.63 9.91 -7.19
N GLU A 121 5.40 8.91 -7.59
CA GLU A 121 6.00 8.77 -8.91
C GLU A 121 5.20 7.81 -9.77
N HIS A 122 4.98 8.18 -11.03
CA HIS A 122 4.42 7.30 -12.05
C HIS A 122 5.55 6.48 -12.69
N ILE A 123 5.49 5.16 -12.62
CA ILE A 123 6.54 4.29 -13.17
C ILE A 123 6.49 4.35 -14.71
N MET A 124 5.32 4.11 -15.29
CA MET A 124 5.04 4.43 -16.69
C MET A 124 5.03 5.95 -16.89
N PRO A 125 5.69 6.50 -17.94
CA PRO A 125 5.68 7.93 -18.23
C PRO A 125 4.26 8.47 -18.43
N GLN A 126 4.01 9.69 -17.94
CA GLN A 126 2.72 10.37 -18.09
C GLN A 126 2.51 10.88 -19.52
N THR A 127 3.58 11.26 -20.20
CA THR A 127 3.56 11.60 -21.63
C THR A 127 4.28 10.53 -22.44
N CYS A 128 3.60 9.92 -23.39
CA CYS A 128 4.16 8.95 -24.31
C CYS A 128 3.44 9.07 -25.64
N GLU A 129 4.18 9.17 -26.75
CA GLU A 129 3.59 9.28 -28.09
C GLU A 129 2.86 8.00 -28.46
N ASP A 130 3.57 6.87 -28.41
CA ASP A 130 3.03 5.54 -28.72
C ASP A 130 2.82 4.72 -27.43
N LYS A 131 1.56 4.60 -27.00
CA LYS A 131 1.20 3.85 -25.79
C LYS A 131 1.24 2.33 -26.01
N GLN A 132 1.27 1.87 -27.27
CA GLN A 132 1.36 0.44 -27.59
C GLN A 132 2.68 -0.17 -27.11
N VAL A 133 3.74 0.64 -26.95
CA VAL A 133 5.02 0.17 -26.36
C VAL A 133 4.86 -0.32 -24.92
N TYR A 134 3.81 0.13 -24.23
CA TYR A 134 3.43 -0.32 -22.89
C TYR A 134 2.30 -1.37 -22.92
N GLY A 135 1.87 -1.81 -24.10
CA GLY A 135 0.77 -2.77 -24.27
C GLY A 135 -0.59 -2.22 -23.83
N VAL A 136 -0.79 -0.90 -23.86
CA VAL A 136 -2.06 -0.24 -23.50
C VAL A 136 -2.61 0.55 -24.68
N SER A 137 -3.93 0.52 -24.87
CA SER A 137 -4.60 1.40 -25.84
C SER A 137 -4.70 2.84 -25.35
N GLU A 138 -5.06 3.78 -26.24
CA GLU A 138 -5.36 5.18 -25.87
C GLU A 138 -6.46 5.26 -24.78
N GLU A 139 -7.48 4.42 -24.87
CA GLU A 139 -8.59 4.37 -23.91
C GLU A 139 -8.15 3.79 -22.55
N GLU A 140 -7.25 2.81 -22.57
CA GLU A 140 -6.74 2.15 -21.36
C GLU A 140 -5.68 2.97 -20.65
N PHE A 141 -4.91 3.78 -21.38
CA PHE A 141 -3.78 4.55 -20.85
C PHE A 141 -4.11 5.34 -19.57
N PRO A 142 -5.15 6.19 -19.50
CA PRO A 142 -5.45 6.94 -18.27
C PRO A 142 -5.81 6.03 -17.09
N VAL A 143 -6.37 4.84 -17.33
CA VAL A 143 -6.69 3.86 -16.29
C VAL A 143 -5.41 3.22 -15.74
N TYR A 144 -4.52 2.73 -16.60
CA TYR A 144 -3.27 2.09 -16.18
C TYR A 144 -2.24 3.07 -15.64
N LEU A 145 -2.20 4.29 -16.19
CA LEU A 145 -1.33 5.35 -15.69
C LEU A 145 -1.60 5.63 -14.21
N ASN A 146 -2.87 5.74 -13.84
CA ASN A 146 -3.27 6.11 -12.48
C ASN A 146 -3.44 4.91 -11.53
N ARG A 147 -3.30 3.67 -12.00
CA ARG A 147 -3.46 2.45 -11.18
C ARG A 147 -2.34 2.36 -10.16
N LEU A 148 -2.62 1.93 -8.92
CA LEU A 148 -1.64 1.88 -7.82
C LEU A 148 -0.38 1.06 -8.18
N GLY A 149 -0.54 0.00 -8.96
CA GLY A 149 0.54 -0.85 -9.48
C GLY A 149 1.54 -0.07 -10.32
N ASN A 150 1.12 1.04 -10.94
CA ASN A 150 1.97 1.97 -11.69
C ASN A 150 2.56 3.11 -10.82
N LEU A 151 2.28 3.14 -9.52
CA LEU A 151 2.69 4.21 -8.62
C LEU A 151 3.73 3.74 -7.62
N THR A 152 4.74 4.55 -7.36
CA THR A 152 5.72 4.28 -6.29
C THR A 152 6.04 5.55 -5.51
N LEU A 153 6.56 5.41 -4.28
CA LEU A 153 7.07 6.57 -3.55
C LEU A 153 8.50 6.88 -3.97
N LEU A 154 8.79 8.15 -4.16
CA LEU A 154 10.13 8.61 -4.53
C LEU A 154 10.46 9.93 -3.85
N GLU A 155 11.72 10.12 -3.52
CA GLU A 155 12.22 11.38 -2.98
C GLU A 155 12.15 12.49 -4.04
N ASN A 156 11.69 13.70 -3.66
CA ASN A 156 11.45 14.77 -4.64
C ASN A 156 12.72 15.16 -5.41
N SER A 157 13.91 15.05 -4.79
CA SER A 157 15.19 15.31 -5.47
C SER A 157 15.46 14.34 -6.61
N ILE A 158 15.10 13.07 -6.45
CA ILE A 158 15.21 12.05 -7.49
C ILE A 158 14.06 12.20 -8.49
N ASN A 159 12.84 12.47 -8.04
CA ASN A 159 11.68 12.67 -8.92
C ASN A 159 11.93 13.80 -9.94
N ARG A 160 12.45 14.95 -9.46
CA ARG A 160 12.78 16.10 -10.32
C ARG A 160 13.85 15.81 -11.37
N SER A 161 14.73 14.84 -11.16
CA SER A 161 15.81 14.53 -12.10
C SER A 161 15.40 13.57 -13.20
N ILE A 162 14.45 12.66 -12.94
CA ILE A 162 13.98 11.68 -13.93
C ILE A 162 12.78 12.15 -14.75
N GLN A 163 12.00 13.11 -14.26
CA GLN A 163 10.87 13.71 -15.00
C GLN A 163 10.01 12.64 -15.69
N ASN A 164 9.84 12.75 -17.01
CA ASN A 164 9.05 11.83 -17.83
C ASN A 164 9.91 10.80 -18.59
N SER A 165 11.07 10.43 -18.05
CA SER A 165 11.94 9.41 -18.65
C SER A 165 11.27 8.04 -18.74
N THR A 166 11.76 7.21 -19.65
CA THR A 166 11.31 5.82 -19.81
C THR A 166 11.62 5.00 -18.55
N TYR A 167 10.92 3.87 -18.36
CA TYR A 167 11.20 2.96 -17.24
C TYR A 167 12.67 2.55 -17.15
N LYS A 168 13.30 2.25 -18.30
CA LYS A 168 14.70 1.85 -18.38
C LYS A 168 15.65 2.91 -17.83
N GLU A 169 15.39 4.17 -18.14
CA GLU A 169 16.18 5.30 -17.61
C GLU A 169 15.88 5.54 -16.13
N LYS A 170 14.60 5.45 -15.73
CA LYS A 170 14.17 5.60 -14.32
C LYS A 170 14.78 4.53 -13.41
N CYS A 171 15.04 3.32 -13.90
CA CYS A 171 15.67 2.24 -13.15
C CYS A 171 17.00 2.66 -12.49
N GLU A 172 17.84 3.44 -13.17
CA GLU A 172 19.12 3.91 -12.60
C GLU A 172 18.93 4.85 -11.42
N ALA A 173 17.86 5.64 -11.43
CA ALA A 173 17.48 6.50 -10.34
C ALA A 173 16.79 5.74 -9.20
N TYR A 174 15.92 4.78 -9.53
CA TYR A 174 15.24 3.94 -8.54
C TYR A 174 16.22 3.17 -7.67
N ARG A 175 17.31 2.64 -8.24
CA ARG A 175 18.38 1.98 -7.46
C ARG A 175 19.01 2.88 -6.39
N LYS A 176 18.90 4.20 -6.52
CA LYS A 176 19.40 5.18 -5.55
C LYS A 176 18.38 5.57 -4.49
N SER A 177 17.10 5.23 -4.68
CA SER A 177 16.05 5.52 -3.69
C SER A 177 16.32 4.80 -2.37
N ARG A 178 15.99 5.45 -1.26
CA ARG A 178 16.00 4.85 0.07
C ARG A 178 14.90 3.81 0.22
N PHE A 179 13.77 4.02 -0.45
CA PHE A 179 12.60 3.16 -0.35
C PHE A 179 12.84 1.83 -1.04
N TYR A 180 12.91 0.75 -0.26
CA TYR A 180 13.22 -0.56 -0.81
C TYR A 180 12.19 -1.04 -1.85
N LEU A 181 10.91 -0.72 -1.65
CA LEU A 181 9.84 -1.04 -2.62
C LEU A 181 10.06 -0.38 -3.99
N THR A 182 10.70 0.79 -4.04
CA THR A 182 11.06 1.47 -5.29
C THR A 182 12.40 0.97 -5.82
N LYS A 183 13.41 0.86 -4.95
CA LYS A 183 14.76 0.38 -5.27
C LYS A 183 14.77 -1.03 -5.87
N SER A 184 13.85 -1.88 -5.44
CA SER A 184 13.74 -3.27 -5.89
C SER A 184 13.00 -3.45 -7.22
N LEU A 185 12.35 -2.41 -7.77
CA LEU A 185 11.64 -2.49 -9.06
C LEU A 185 12.52 -3.06 -10.19
N PRO A 186 13.76 -2.57 -10.41
CA PRO A 186 14.58 -3.05 -11.52
C PRO A 186 15.25 -4.40 -11.26
N ALA A 187 15.56 -4.69 -9.99
CA ALA A 187 16.22 -5.91 -9.54
C ALA A 187 16.12 -6.04 -8.01
N LEU A 188 15.83 -7.25 -7.52
CA LEU A 188 15.87 -7.55 -6.09
C LEU A 188 17.32 -7.56 -5.60
N VAL A 189 17.56 -7.01 -4.40
CA VAL A 189 18.91 -7.00 -3.81
C VAL A 189 19.18 -8.34 -3.13
N ASP A 190 20.25 -9.03 -3.52
CA ASP A 190 20.74 -10.25 -2.85
C ASP A 190 21.85 -9.89 -1.85
N GLN A 191 21.65 -10.23 -0.57
CA GLN A 191 22.64 -10.05 0.49
C GLN A 191 23.14 -11.39 1.07
N GLY A 192 23.00 -12.48 0.32
CA GLY A 192 23.42 -13.81 0.74
C GLY A 192 22.27 -14.63 1.35
N LYS A 193 22.61 -15.69 2.09
CA LYS A 193 21.61 -16.67 2.55
C LYS A 193 20.89 -16.20 3.81
N ASP A 194 19.56 -16.31 3.79
CA ASP A 194 18.66 -16.10 4.93
C ASP A 194 18.80 -14.73 5.65
N THR A 195 19.08 -13.68 4.88
CA THR A 195 18.97 -12.31 5.39
C THR A 195 17.50 -11.87 5.42
N ALA A 196 17.20 -10.86 6.25
CA ALA A 196 15.87 -10.26 6.30
C ALA A 196 15.43 -9.70 4.93
N ILE A 197 16.37 -9.15 4.15
CA ILE A 197 16.14 -8.71 2.77
C ILE A 197 15.80 -9.88 1.86
N ASN A 198 16.58 -10.97 1.87
CA ASN A 198 16.31 -12.13 1.02
C ASN A 198 14.97 -12.81 1.36
N ARG A 199 14.55 -12.83 2.65
CA ARG A 199 13.21 -13.28 3.03
C ARG A 199 12.12 -12.33 2.52
N THR A 200 12.34 -11.03 2.62
CA THR A 200 11.39 -10.01 2.13
C THR A 200 11.21 -10.08 0.62
N ASN A 201 12.29 -10.37 -0.11
CA ASN A 201 12.27 -10.58 -1.57
C ASN A 201 11.33 -11.70 -2.00
N GLY A 202 11.02 -12.67 -1.15
CA GLY A 202 10.01 -13.70 -1.43
C GLY A 202 8.58 -13.16 -1.57
N MET A 203 8.33 -11.91 -1.15
CA MET A 203 7.05 -11.21 -1.31
C MET A 203 7.09 -10.14 -2.41
N LEU A 204 8.24 -9.95 -3.05
CA LEU A 204 8.46 -8.89 -4.04
C LEU A 204 8.78 -9.49 -5.41
N THR A 205 8.59 -8.68 -6.44
CA THR A 205 8.96 -9.01 -7.81
C THR A 205 9.74 -7.84 -8.39
N ALA A 206 10.69 -8.14 -9.26
CA ALA A 206 11.42 -7.14 -10.04
C ALA A 206 11.07 -7.33 -11.51
N TRP A 207 11.08 -6.24 -12.26
CA TRP A 207 10.69 -6.22 -13.66
C TRP A 207 11.79 -5.58 -14.50
N THR A 208 12.20 -6.28 -15.56
CA THR A 208 13.17 -5.76 -16.54
C THR A 208 12.53 -4.81 -17.54
N GLU A 209 11.22 -4.94 -17.73
CA GLU A 209 10.39 -4.13 -18.62
C GLU A 209 9.15 -3.64 -17.86
N TRP A 210 8.54 -2.56 -18.33
CA TRP A 210 7.34 -2.01 -17.72
C TRP A 210 6.25 -1.89 -18.76
N ASN A 211 5.10 -2.51 -18.51
CA ASN A 211 3.97 -2.57 -19.42
C ASN A 211 2.67 -2.88 -18.64
N LYS A 212 1.56 -3.04 -19.36
CA LYS A 212 0.25 -3.41 -18.80
C LYS A 212 0.32 -4.61 -17.84
N GLN A 213 1.02 -5.67 -18.24
CA GLN A 213 1.15 -6.89 -17.45
C GLN A 213 1.94 -6.64 -16.15
N SER A 214 3.07 -5.94 -16.21
CA SER A 214 3.85 -5.63 -15.00
C SER A 214 3.07 -4.76 -14.01
N ILE A 215 2.25 -3.84 -14.51
CA ILE A 215 1.36 -3.02 -13.67
C ILE A 215 0.31 -3.90 -12.95
N GLU A 216 -0.28 -4.88 -13.64
CA GLU A 216 -1.26 -5.81 -13.05
C GLU A 216 -0.64 -6.77 -12.04
N GLU A 217 0.52 -7.33 -12.38
CA GLU A 217 1.30 -8.16 -11.47
C GLU A 217 1.67 -7.39 -10.20
N ARG A 218 2.17 -6.16 -10.36
CA ARG A 218 2.49 -5.30 -9.22
C ARG A 218 1.25 -4.93 -8.42
N GLN A 219 0.11 -4.65 -9.06
CA GLN A 219 -1.17 -4.41 -8.36
C GLN A 219 -1.52 -5.58 -7.43
N ARG A 220 -1.41 -6.82 -7.94
CA ARG A 220 -1.67 -8.04 -7.17
C ARG A 220 -0.65 -8.24 -6.04
N MET A 221 0.62 -7.99 -6.30
CA MET A 221 1.67 -8.02 -5.26
C MET A 221 1.37 -7.02 -4.13
N LEU A 222 1.00 -5.77 -4.47
CA LEU A 222 0.62 -4.76 -3.48
C LEU A 222 -0.63 -5.15 -2.69
N TYR A 223 -1.59 -5.83 -3.32
CA TYR A 223 -2.76 -6.38 -2.62
C TYR A 223 -2.36 -7.43 -1.59
N GLN A 224 -1.51 -8.39 -1.96
CA GLN A 224 -1.01 -9.41 -1.04
C GLN A 224 -0.23 -8.81 0.13
N LEU A 225 0.56 -7.77 -0.11
CA LEU A 225 1.22 -7.02 0.96
C LEU A 225 0.19 -6.31 1.85
N SER A 226 -0.87 -5.75 1.27
CA SER A 226 -1.92 -5.08 2.05
C SER A 226 -2.65 -6.03 3.01
N GLU A 227 -2.92 -7.27 2.59
CA GLU A 227 -3.53 -8.27 3.48
C GLU A 227 -2.58 -8.68 4.63
N LYS A 228 -1.26 -8.56 4.46
CA LYS A 228 -0.30 -8.78 5.56
C LYS A 228 -0.28 -7.63 6.58
N ILE A 229 -0.71 -6.43 6.18
CA ILE A 229 -0.66 -5.22 7.01
C ILE A 229 -1.98 -5.01 7.76
N TRP A 230 -3.11 -5.19 7.09
CA TRP A 230 -4.43 -4.77 7.59
C TRP A 230 -5.40 -5.93 7.86
N SER A 231 -5.05 -7.18 7.53
CA SER A 231 -5.95 -8.28 7.89
C SER A 231 -6.05 -8.40 9.41
N ILE A 232 -7.29 -8.41 9.88
CA ILE A 232 -7.68 -8.65 11.26
C ILE A 232 -8.56 -9.88 11.37
#